data_AF-A0AAV0U1C2-F1
#
_entry.id   AF-A0AAV0U1C2-F1
#
_cell.length_a   1.000
_cell.length_b   1.000
_cell.length_c   1.000
_cell.angle_alpha   90.00
_cell.angle_beta   90.00
_cell.angle_gamma   90.00
#
_symmetry.space_group_name_H-M   'P 1'
#
loop_
_entity.id
_entity.type
_entity.pdbx_description
1 polymer ?
#
loop_
_entity_poly.entity_id
_entity_poly.type
_entity_poly.pdbx_seq_one_letter_code
_entity_poly.pdbx_strand_id
1 'polypeptide(L)' 'MVSIGNHEYGYTKGGKHDLSGGMLPYGGSFNPSWGNFGADSGGECGVPMHHRWHVPKTGNWIYWYSFNYGGIHVIQM' A
#
# COMPACT_ATOMS: atom_id res chain seq x y z
N MET A 1 5.69 -12.61 -5.82
CA MET A 1 5.83 -11.21 -5.37
C MET A 1 4.51 -10.52 -5.48
N VAL A 2 4.29 -9.50 -4.66
CA VAL A 2 2.99 -8.85 -4.52
C VAL A 2 3.16 -7.34 -4.39
N SER A 3 2.22 -6.60 -4.96
CA SER A 3 2.03 -5.16 -4.78
C SER A 3 0.68 -4.90 -4.11
N ILE A 4 0.41 -3.63 -3.79
CA ILE A 4 -0.80 -3.23 -3.10
C ILE A 4 -1.66 -2.40 -4.05
N GLY A 5 -2.91 -2.82 -4.26
CA GLY A 5 -3.91 -2.07 -5.00
C GLY A 5 -4.87 -1.28 -4.10
N ASN A 6 -5.83 -0.60 -4.73
CA ASN A 6 -6.89 0.12 -4.02
C ASN A 6 -7.79 -0.82 -3.21
N HIS A 7 -8.00 -2.06 -3.65
CA HIS A 7 -8.77 -3.07 -2.92
C HIS A 7 -8.08 -3.62 -1.68
N GLU A 8 -6.79 -3.37 -1.51
CA GLU A 8 -6.08 -3.76 -0.29
C GLU A 8 -5.89 -2.56 0.63
N TYR A 9 -5.70 -1.36 0.07
CA TYR A 9 -5.26 -0.19 0.81
C TYR A 9 -6.27 0.96 0.88
N GLY A 10 -7.19 1.10 -0.06
CA GLY A 10 -8.09 2.25 -0.17
C GLY A 10 -8.95 2.48 1.08
N TYR A 11 -8.76 3.62 1.75
CA TYR A 11 -9.55 4.04 2.91
C TYR A 11 -9.78 5.57 2.89
N THR A 12 -10.93 6.02 3.40
CA THR A 12 -11.30 7.45 3.42
C THR A 12 -11.14 8.11 4.79
N LYS A 13 -10.89 7.32 5.83
CA LYS A 13 -10.70 7.77 7.22
C LYS A 13 -9.88 6.74 8.00
N GLY A 14 -9.35 7.14 9.16
CA GLY A 14 -8.63 6.24 10.07
C GLY A 14 -7.13 6.11 9.80
N GLY A 15 -6.57 6.93 8.91
CA GLY A 15 -5.14 6.88 8.54
C GLY A 15 -4.15 7.13 9.68
N LYS A 16 -4.61 7.54 10.88
CA LYS A 16 -3.75 7.55 12.09
C LYS A 16 -3.19 6.17 12.45
N HIS A 17 -3.78 5.10 11.90
CA HIS A 17 -3.33 3.71 12.04
C HIS A 17 -2.70 3.16 10.76
N ASP A 18 -2.48 3.99 9.75
CA ASP A 18 -1.86 3.60 8.50
C ASP A 18 -0.39 3.25 8.69
N LEU A 19 -0.07 1.98 8.51
CA LEU A 19 1.28 1.43 8.67
C LEU A 19 2.23 1.85 7.53
N SER A 20 1.69 2.35 6.41
CA SER A 20 2.51 2.85 5.30
C SER A 20 3.11 4.23 5.58
N GLY A 21 2.48 5.01 6.47
CA GLY A 21 2.79 6.43 6.68
C GLY A 21 2.31 7.34 5.53
N GLY A 22 1.51 6.82 4.59
CA GLY A 22 1.02 7.51 3.40
C GLY A 22 -0.31 8.24 3.56
N MET A 23 -0.80 8.42 4.78
CA MET A 23 -2.04 9.15 5.07
C MET A 23 -1.96 10.60 4.58
N LEU A 24 -3.00 11.04 3.85
CA LEU A 24 -3.17 12.42 3.43
C LEU A 24 -3.70 13.31 4.58
N PRO A 25 -3.55 14.65 4.50
CA PRO A 25 -3.91 15.56 5.61
C PRO A 25 -5.35 15.44 6.12
N TYR A 26 -6.30 15.00 5.29
CA TYR A 26 -7.70 14.84 5.68
C TYR A 26 -7.99 13.48 6.36
N GLY A 27 -6.98 12.60 6.48
CA GLY A 27 -7.07 11.34 7.24
C GLY A 27 -7.37 10.07 6.43
N GLY A 28 -7.42 10.17 5.10
CA GLY A 28 -7.60 9.05 4.17
C GLY A 28 -6.32 8.70 3.38
N SER A 29 -6.38 7.64 2.58
CA SER A 29 -5.34 7.25 1.64
C SER A 29 -5.35 8.16 0.41
N PHE A 30 -4.36 8.03 -0.48
CA PHE A 30 -4.42 8.66 -1.79
C PHE A 30 -5.66 8.17 -2.58
N ASN A 31 -6.57 9.08 -2.93
CA ASN A 31 -7.84 8.78 -3.60
C ASN A 31 -8.32 9.95 -4.49
N PRO A 32 -7.55 10.33 -5.53
CA PRO A 32 -7.90 11.47 -6.37
C PRO A 32 -9.29 11.31 -7.00
N SER A 33 -10.04 12.41 -7.12
CA SER A 33 -11.41 12.43 -7.66
C SER A 33 -11.52 11.99 -9.12
N TRP A 34 -10.42 11.99 -9.87
CA TRP A 34 -10.34 11.52 -11.25
C TRP A 34 -10.07 10.01 -11.37
N GLY A 35 -9.85 9.31 -10.26
CA GLY A 35 -9.57 7.88 -10.24
C GLY A 35 -10.70 7.08 -9.57
N ASN A 36 -10.64 5.76 -9.75
CA ASN A 36 -11.55 4.83 -9.06
C ASN A 36 -10.91 4.39 -7.74
N PHE A 37 -10.99 5.28 -6.75
CA PHE A 37 -10.48 5.06 -5.41
C PHE A 37 -11.55 5.40 -4.37
N GLY A 38 -11.45 4.82 -3.18
CA GLY A 38 -12.40 5.10 -2.11
C GLY A 38 -12.12 4.25 -0.89
N ALA A 39 -13.19 3.68 -0.33
CA ALA A 39 -13.12 2.70 0.76
C ALA A 39 -13.06 1.26 0.22
N ASP A 40 -12.34 1.06 -0.89
CA ASP A 40 -12.38 -0.18 -1.68
C ASP A 40 -11.75 -1.37 -0.94
N SER A 41 -10.93 -1.08 0.09
CA SER A 41 -10.40 -2.10 1.00
C SER A 41 -11.44 -2.71 1.94
N GLY A 42 -12.68 -2.22 1.95
CA GLY A 42 -13.72 -2.75 2.84
C GLY A 42 -13.41 -2.61 4.32
N GLY A 43 -12.46 -1.73 4.70
CA GLY A 43 -12.00 -1.55 6.07
C GLY A 43 -10.70 -2.28 6.41
N GLU A 44 -10.08 -2.98 5.46
CA GLU A 44 -8.79 -3.63 5.67
C GLU A 44 -7.62 -2.65 5.78
N CYS A 45 -7.68 -1.52 5.07
CA CYS A 45 -6.73 -0.41 5.18
C CYS A 45 -5.25 -0.84 5.08
N GLY A 46 -4.93 -1.86 4.28
CA GLY A 46 -3.58 -2.40 4.09
C GLY A 46 -3.05 -3.29 5.22
N VAL A 47 -3.79 -3.47 6.31
CA VAL A 47 -3.34 -4.26 7.47
C VAL A 47 -3.13 -5.74 7.12
N PRO A 48 -4.04 -6.42 6.40
CA PRO A 48 -3.81 -7.81 5.98
C PRO A 48 -2.58 -7.95 5.09
N MET A 49 -2.31 -6.96 4.23
CA MET A 49 -1.12 -6.98 3.37
C MET A 49 0.16 -6.93 4.18
N HIS A 50 0.21 -6.06 5.19
CA HIS A 50 1.37 -5.93 6.08
C HIS A 50 1.69 -7.22 6.85
N HIS A 51 0.68 -7.96 7.29
CA HIS A 51 0.87 -9.13 8.14
C HIS A 51 0.96 -10.47 7.40
N ARG A 52 0.35 -10.61 6.22
CA ARG A 52 0.26 -11.90 5.52
C ARG A 52 1.41 -12.14 4.54
N TRP A 53 2.03 -11.08 4.04
CA TRP A 53 3.00 -11.16 2.96
C TRP A 53 4.36 -10.63 3.39
N HIS A 54 5.40 -11.37 2.99
CA HIS A 54 6.79 -10.99 3.22
C HIS A 54 7.44 -10.54 1.91
N VAL A 55 8.19 -9.45 1.99
CA VAL A 55 8.96 -8.89 0.88
C VAL A 55 10.37 -8.53 1.36
N PRO A 56 11.33 -8.33 0.45
CA PRO A 56 12.66 -7.87 0.81
C PRO A 56 12.65 -6.56 1.60
N LYS A 57 13.55 -6.43 2.58
CA LYS A 57 13.71 -5.22 3.42
C LYS A 57 14.55 -4.15 2.71
N THR A 58 14.18 -3.82 1.49
CA THR A 58 14.86 -2.84 0.62
C THR A 58 14.07 -1.54 0.49
N GLY A 59 12.95 -1.44 1.18
CA GLY A 59 12.07 -0.27 1.20
C GLY A 59 11.14 -0.25 2.40
N ASN A 60 9.98 0.39 2.25
CA ASN A 60 8.97 0.48 3.29
C ASN A 60 8.05 -0.76 3.28
N TRP A 61 8.59 -1.90 3.74
CA TRP A 61 7.84 -3.16 3.81
C TRP A 61 7.18 -3.48 2.45
N ILE A 62 5.94 -4.00 2.47
CA ILE A 62 5.16 -4.33 1.28
C ILE A 62 4.60 -3.11 0.53
N TYR A 63 4.69 -1.91 1.11
CA TYR A 63 4.18 -0.68 0.47
C TYR A 63 5.07 -0.19 -0.66
N TRP A 64 6.38 -0.42 -0.59
CA TRP A 64 7.27 -0.36 -1.74
C TRP A 64 8.60 -1.04 -1.40
N TYR A 65 9.18 -1.75 -2.36
CA TYR A 65 10.43 -2.48 -2.19
C TYR A 65 11.09 -2.72 -3.56
N SER A 66 12.34 -3.15 -3.55
CA SER A 66 13.06 -3.56 -4.77
C SER A 66 13.77 -4.90 -4.60
N PHE A 67 14.03 -5.57 -5.71
CA PHE A 67 14.78 -6.83 -5.73
C PHE A 67 15.37 -7.07 -7.12
N ASN A 68 16.34 -7.98 -7.18
CA ASN A 68 16.95 -8.41 -8.44
C ASN A 68 16.48 -9.82 -8.79
N TYR A 69 16.17 -10.05 -10.06
CA TYR A 69 15.95 -11.38 -10.61
C TYR A 69 16.75 -11.54 -11.91
N GLY A 70 17.85 -12.29 -11.85
CA GLY A 70 18.83 -12.33 -12.93
C GLY A 70 19.42 -10.94 -13.20
N GLY A 71 19.38 -10.51 -14.47
CA GLY A 71 19.84 -9.18 -14.89
C GLY A 71 18.82 -8.05 -14.73
N ILE A 72 17.66 -8.29 -14.10
CA ILE A 72 16.58 -7.31 -13.96
C ILE A 72 16.55 -6.78 -12.53
N HIS A 73 16.64 -5.45 -12.37
CA HIS A 73 16.30 -4.75 -11.14
C HIS A 73 14.85 -4.27 -11.22
N VAL A 74 14.02 -4.69 -10.27
CA VAL A 74 12.60 -4.33 -10.24
C VAL A 74 12.32 -3.50 -9.00
N ILE A 75 11.58 -2.41 -9.19
CA ILE A 75 11.03 -1.57 -8.13
C ILE A 75 9.52 -1.82 -8.11
N GLN A 76 9.02 -2.32 -6.98
CA GLN A 76 7.60 -2.47 -6.70
C GLN A 76 7.12 -1.26 -5.91
N MET A 77 6.07 -0.61 -6.38
CA MET A 77 5.44 0.58 -5.79
C MET A 77 3.95 0.34 -5.54
#